data_AF-A0A210PEM6-F1
#
_entry.id   AF-A0A210PEM6-F1
#
_cell.length_a   1.000
_cell.length_b   1.000
_cell.length_c   1.000
_cell.angle_alpha   90.00
_cell.angle_beta   90.00
_cell.angle_gamma   90.00
#
_symmetry.space_group_name_H-M   'P 1'
#
loop_
_entity.id
_entity.type
_entity.pdbx_description
1 polymer ?
#
loop_
_entity_poly.entity_id
_entity_poly.type
_entity_poly.pdbx_seq_one_letter_code
_entity_poly.pdbx_strand_id
1 'polypeptide(L)'
;MVAKSCVFIDATLRIVLPLADEYRTEKLLKECEDLIREDVGSVSETDMYIPPSKVVTYLRWVEQYNLHKVENCVVRLGSFLKTEQLEDVADYKNVSLRLQLDVSNARAKLFESLMVFDLLEAESKVKVLQIPRASCYMTEWKRIIAARVEVFLSLSTTSPEPEPSFRRFWASSSSTGHIVSLGKSRTTRIMPPVAATFACISLCDRLNLSTTYTKSILKLKSLDINPERFVELWSSFYRIRTANEHAGMERHLLEMCKSI
;
A
#
# COMPACT_ATOMS: atom_id res chain seq x y z
N MET A 1 20.92 6.37 1.45
CA MET A 1 20.96 7.85 1.43
C MET A 1 19.53 8.37 1.51
N VAL A 2 18.97 8.55 2.70
CA VAL A 2 17.61 9.12 2.90
C VAL A 2 17.66 9.90 4.21
N ALA A 3 17.60 11.23 4.16
CA ALA A 3 17.37 12.12 5.33
C ALA A 3 17.41 13.62 4.97
N LYS A 4 18.14 14.04 3.92
CA LYS A 4 18.36 15.47 3.66
C LYS A 4 17.15 16.24 3.10
N SER A 5 16.19 15.56 2.45
CA SER A 5 15.03 16.23 1.85
C SER A 5 13.95 16.60 2.88
N CYS A 6 13.51 15.65 3.71
CA CYS A 6 12.38 15.87 4.63
C CYS A 6 12.66 16.88 5.76
N VAL A 7 13.89 16.93 6.29
CA VAL A 7 14.26 17.89 7.37
C VAL A 7 14.26 19.33 6.86
N PHE A 8 14.66 19.52 5.59
CA PHE A 8 14.72 20.85 4.98
C PHE A 8 13.33 21.41 4.68
N ILE A 9 12.39 20.53 4.31
CA ILE A 9 10.99 20.90 4.04
C ILE A 9 10.28 21.36 5.32
N ASP A 10 10.43 20.65 6.45
CA ASP A 10 9.72 20.99 7.70
C ASP A 10 10.17 22.32 8.29
N ALA A 11 11.50 22.56 8.35
CA ALA A 11 12.06 23.80 8.85
C ALA A 11 11.66 25.00 7.97
N THR A 12 11.61 24.80 6.65
CA THR A 12 11.19 25.84 5.70
C THR A 12 9.71 26.14 5.84
N LEU A 13 8.84 25.12 5.88
CA LEU A 13 7.39 25.30 6.02
C LEU A 13 7.02 26.03 7.33
N ARG A 14 7.72 25.74 8.43
CA ARG A 14 7.54 26.44 9.72
C ARG A 14 7.77 27.95 9.64
N ILE A 15 8.62 28.41 8.73
CA ILE A 15 8.93 29.83 8.53
C ILE A 15 8.01 30.42 7.45
N VAL A 16 7.85 29.71 6.33
CA VAL A 16 7.16 30.24 5.14
C VAL A 16 5.66 30.28 5.31
N LEU A 17 5.02 29.29 5.95
CA LEU A 17 3.55 29.28 6.14
C LEU A 17 3.03 30.50 6.92
N PRO A 18 3.59 30.85 8.11
CA PRO A 18 3.16 32.05 8.82
C PRO A 18 3.32 33.32 7.99
N LEU A 19 4.43 33.48 7.25
CA LEU A 19 4.68 34.65 6.41
C LEU A 19 3.71 34.69 5.23
N ALA A 20 3.46 33.55 4.59
CA ALA A 20 2.54 33.46 3.46
C ALA A 20 1.11 33.82 3.87
N ASP A 21 0.70 33.44 5.08
CA ASP A 21 -0.59 33.83 5.67
C ASP A 21 -0.63 35.32 6.04
N GLU A 22 0.38 35.81 6.77
CA GLU A 22 0.49 37.21 7.20
C GLU A 22 0.44 38.19 6.01
N TYR A 23 1.21 37.89 4.95
CA TYR A 23 1.24 38.68 3.73
C TYR A 23 0.16 38.28 2.71
N ARG A 24 -0.76 37.36 3.07
CA ARG A 24 -1.86 36.87 2.21
C ARG A 24 -1.40 36.47 0.80
N THR A 25 -0.26 35.80 0.71
CA THR A 25 0.32 35.39 -0.56
C THR A 25 -0.22 34.03 -0.99
N GLU A 26 -1.36 34.03 -1.69
CA GLU A 26 -2.06 32.82 -2.13
C GLU A 26 -1.16 31.84 -2.91
N LYS A 27 -0.24 32.36 -3.73
CA LYS A 27 0.72 31.53 -4.47
C LYS A 27 1.62 30.71 -3.54
N LEU A 28 2.18 31.35 -2.50
CA LEU A 28 3.05 30.68 -1.53
C LEU A 28 2.27 29.70 -0.67
N LEU A 29 1.05 30.03 -0.27
CA LEU A 29 0.16 29.11 0.45
C LEU A 29 -0.09 27.84 -0.38
N LYS A 30 -0.37 28.00 -1.68
CA LYS A 30 -0.56 26.88 -2.60
C LYS A 30 0.71 26.02 -2.74
N GLU A 31 1.88 26.64 -2.88
CA GLU A 31 3.15 25.91 -2.94
C GLU A 31 3.41 25.12 -1.63
N CYS A 32 3.05 25.68 -0.47
CA CYS A 32 3.11 24.96 0.80
C CYS A 32 2.12 23.79 0.85
N GLU A 33 0.88 23.96 0.37
CA GLU A 33 -0.09 22.87 0.24
C GLU A 33 0.45 21.74 -0.64
N ASP A 34 1.06 22.07 -1.77
CA ASP A 34 1.59 21.09 -2.71
C ASP A 34 2.75 20.30 -2.09
N LEU A 35 3.65 20.96 -1.36
CA LEU A 35 4.73 20.30 -0.62
C LEU A 35 4.22 19.34 0.47
N ILE A 36 3.22 19.76 1.26
CA ILE A 36 2.61 18.89 2.27
C ILE A 36 1.95 17.68 1.59
N ARG A 37 1.24 17.89 0.47
CA ARG A 37 0.60 16.82 -0.27
C ARG A 37 1.62 15.81 -0.80
N GLU A 38 2.74 16.28 -1.34
CA GLU A 38 3.81 15.42 -1.85
C GLU A 38 4.45 14.59 -0.72
N ASP A 39 4.81 15.23 0.41
CA ASP A 39 5.37 14.54 1.57
C ASP A 39 4.40 13.46 2.08
N VAL A 40 3.13 13.82 2.30
CA VAL A 40 2.10 12.88 2.76
C VAL A 40 1.83 11.77 1.75
N GLY A 41 1.78 12.07 0.45
CA GLY A 41 1.50 11.07 -0.59
C GLY A 41 2.60 10.03 -0.76
N SER A 42 3.85 10.46 -0.58
CA SER A 42 5.04 9.63 -0.79
C SER A 42 5.15 8.43 0.18
N VAL A 43 4.44 8.43 1.32
CA VAL A 43 4.44 7.30 2.28
C VAL A 43 3.86 6.01 1.69
N SER A 44 3.02 6.12 0.66
CA SER A 44 2.39 4.97 -0.03
C SER A 44 3.25 4.40 -1.16
N GLU A 45 4.24 5.19 -1.62
CA GLU A 45 5.11 4.90 -2.75
C GLU A 45 6.53 4.50 -2.31
N THR A 46 7.00 5.10 -1.22
CA THR A 46 8.34 4.91 -0.67
C THR A 46 8.28 4.39 0.77
N ASP A 47 9.36 3.77 1.22
CA ASP A 47 9.49 3.32 2.61
C ASP A 47 9.83 4.50 3.53
N MET A 48 8.90 5.44 3.62
CA MET A 48 9.02 6.68 4.39
C MET A 48 8.12 6.64 5.61
N TYR A 49 8.63 7.17 6.72
CA TYR A 49 7.88 7.34 7.95
C TYR A 49 7.75 8.82 8.30
N ILE A 50 6.51 9.29 8.41
CA ILE A 50 6.18 10.60 8.96
C ILE A 50 5.80 10.39 10.44
N PRO A 51 6.58 10.92 11.39
CA PRO A 51 6.31 10.72 12.81
C PRO A 51 4.98 11.37 13.23
N PRO A 52 4.28 10.84 14.24
CA PRO A 52 3.02 11.38 14.74
C PRO A 52 3.09 12.88 15.05
N SER A 53 4.20 13.37 15.62
CA SER A 53 4.41 14.79 15.90
C SER A 53 4.30 15.68 14.65
N LYS A 54 4.77 15.21 13.49
CA LYS A 54 4.68 15.92 12.22
C LYS A 54 3.26 15.85 11.65
N VAL A 55 2.57 14.70 11.78
CA VAL A 55 1.15 14.59 11.42
C VAL A 55 0.29 15.57 12.23
N VAL A 56 0.52 15.66 13.55
CA VAL A 56 -0.17 16.62 14.42
C VAL A 56 0.15 18.06 14.02
N THR A 57 1.40 18.36 13.65
CA THR A 57 1.78 19.67 13.12
C THR A 57 0.98 20.02 11.86
N TYR A 58 0.87 19.09 10.90
CA TYR A 58 0.07 19.28 9.69
C TYR A 58 -1.42 19.48 9.99
N LEU A 59 -2.00 18.69 10.91
CA LEU A 59 -3.40 18.87 11.32
C LEU A 59 -3.64 20.28 11.89
N ARG A 60 -2.72 20.78 12.72
CA ARG A 60 -2.82 22.15 13.26
C ARG A 60 -2.72 23.21 12.16
N TRP A 61 -1.80 23.04 11.21
CA TRP A 61 -1.63 23.98 10.10
C TRP A 61 -2.83 24.02 9.16
N VAL A 62 -3.51 22.89 8.96
CA VAL A 62 -4.76 22.84 8.19
C VAL A 62 -5.79 23.83 8.75
N GLU A 63 -5.95 23.87 10.07
CA GLU A 63 -6.91 24.78 10.71
C GLU A 63 -6.39 26.20 10.80
N GLN A 64 -5.13 26.36 11.23
CA GLN A 64 -4.54 27.66 11.49
C GLN A 64 -4.41 28.51 10.22
N TYR A 65 -4.05 27.88 9.09
CA TYR A 65 -3.82 28.55 7.82
C TYR A 65 -4.86 28.20 6.76
N ASN A 66 -5.97 27.56 7.16
CA ASN A 66 -7.11 27.28 6.29
C ASN A 66 -6.75 26.45 5.03
N LEU A 67 -5.87 25.44 5.19
CA LEU A 67 -5.29 24.63 4.09
C LEU A 67 -6.22 23.50 3.65
N HIS A 68 -7.41 23.84 3.14
CA HIS A 68 -8.47 22.88 2.79
C HIS A 68 -8.05 21.81 1.79
N LYS A 69 -7.09 22.09 0.89
CA LYS A 69 -6.72 21.13 -0.17
C LYS A 69 -5.82 20.00 0.31
N VAL A 70 -5.30 20.08 1.54
CA VAL A 70 -4.46 19.04 2.14
C VAL A 70 -5.11 18.37 3.34
N GLU A 71 -6.21 18.91 3.86
CA GLU A 71 -6.95 18.32 4.98
C GLU A 71 -7.20 16.82 4.78
N ASN A 72 -7.78 16.44 3.64
CA ASN A 72 -8.12 15.04 3.35
C ASN A 72 -6.90 14.09 3.37
N CYS A 73 -5.75 14.50 2.81
CA CYS A 73 -4.59 13.63 2.79
C CYS A 73 -3.92 13.54 4.17
N VAL A 74 -3.88 14.64 4.93
CA VAL A 74 -3.34 14.66 6.30
C VAL A 74 -4.23 13.84 7.25
N VAL A 75 -5.55 13.99 7.16
CA VAL A 75 -6.52 13.18 7.93
C VAL A 75 -6.35 11.69 7.63
N ARG A 76 -6.20 11.34 6.35
CA ARG A 76 -5.93 9.96 5.92
C ARG A 76 -4.60 9.44 6.45
N LEU A 77 -3.55 10.25 6.48
CA LEU A 77 -2.27 9.84 7.07
C LEU A 77 -2.42 9.54 8.56
N GLY A 78 -3.13 10.40 9.30
CA GLY A 78 -3.44 10.18 10.71
C GLY A 78 -4.27 8.92 10.95
N SER A 79 -5.14 8.52 10.01
CA SER A 79 -5.96 7.32 10.15
C SER A 79 -5.16 6.02 10.05
N PHE A 80 -3.98 6.03 9.43
CA PHE A 80 -3.07 4.87 9.40
C PHE A 80 -2.29 4.66 10.70
N LEU A 81 -2.26 5.67 11.58
CA LEU A 81 -1.65 5.61 12.90
C LEU A 81 -2.66 5.12 13.94
N LYS A 82 -2.15 4.49 14.98
CA LYS A 82 -2.93 4.15 16.17
C LYS A 82 -3.40 5.41 16.88
N THR A 83 -4.55 5.33 17.54
CA THR A 83 -5.10 6.47 18.29
C THR A 83 -4.12 6.93 19.36
N GLU A 84 -3.55 5.98 20.10
CA GLU A 84 -2.63 6.21 21.20
C GLU A 84 -1.37 6.95 20.74
N GLN A 85 -0.87 6.64 19.54
CA GLN A 85 0.31 7.30 18.97
C GLN A 85 0.08 8.79 18.68
N LEU A 86 -1.15 9.20 18.37
CA LEU A 86 -1.51 10.61 18.17
C LEU A 86 -1.78 11.28 19.51
N GLU A 87 -2.48 10.62 20.42
CA GLU A 87 -2.80 11.14 21.75
C GLU A 87 -1.56 11.35 22.63
N ASP A 88 -0.51 10.54 22.45
CA ASP A 88 0.79 10.71 23.12
C ASP A 88 1.52 12.00 22.71
N VAL A 89 1.15 12.62 21.59
CA VAL A 89 1.71 13.90 21.17
C VAL A 89 1.03 15.03 21.95
N ALA A 90 1.78 15.72 22.81
CA ALA A 90 1.25 16.75 23.71
C ALA A 90 0.40 17.85 23.03
N ASP A 91 0.72 18.17 21.77
CA ASP A 91 0.00 19.17 20.97
C ASP A 91 -1.27 18.65 20.29
N TYR A 92 -1.54 17.34 20.32
CA TYR A 92 -2.74 16.78 19.69
C TYR A 92 -4.02 17.27 20.34
N LYS A 93 -4.00 17.49 21.66
CA LYS A 93 -5.10 18.13 22.41
C LYS A 93 -5.46 19.53 21.89
N ASN A 94 -4.54 20.19 21.19
CA ASN A 94 -4.71 21.52 20.61
C ASN A 94 -5.23 21.47 19.16
N VAL A 95 -5.31 20.28 18.54
CA VAL A 95 -6.04 20.08 17.29
C VAL A 95 -7.54 20.14 17.60
N SER A 96 -8.36 20.79 16.77
CA SER A 96 -9.78 20.87 17.08
C SER A 96 -10.45 19.50 17.17
N LEU A 97 -11.51 19.43 17.97
CA LEU A 97 -12.33 18.23 18.09
C LEU A 97 -12.88 17.77 16.73
N ARG A 98 -13.17 18.70 15.81
CA ARG A 98 -13.62 18.38 14.45
C ARG A 98 -12.59 17.52 13.72
N LEU A 99 -11.34 17.96 13.64
CA LEU A 99 -10.30 17.20 12.93
C LEU A 99 -9.93 15.89 13.65
N GLN A 100 -9.97 15.86 14.98
CA GLN A 100 -9.77 14.62 15.72
C GLN A 100 -10.85 13.58 15.39
N LEU A 101 -12.11 14.02 15.28
CA LEU A 101 -13.23 13.19 14.84
C LEU A 101 -13.08 12.77 13.38
N ASP A 102 -12.64 13.67 12.49
CA ASP A 102 -12.40 13.34 11.08
C ASP A 102 -11.34 12.25 10.91
N VAL A 103 -10.24 12.30 11.68
CA VAL A 103 -9.22 11.24 11.73
C VAL A 103 -9.83 9.92 12.23
N SER A 104 -10.62 9.97 13.30
CA SER A 104 -11.25 8.77 13.88
C SER A 104 -12.27 8.14 12.93
N ASN A 105 -13.07 8.96 12.24
CA ASN A 105 -14.03 8.52 11.23
C ASN A 105 -13.33 7.95 10.00
N ALA A 106 -12.26 8.60 9.52
CA ALA A 106 -11.44 8.08 8.43
C ALA A 106 -10.82 6.72 8.80
N ARG A 107 -10.41 6.54 10.06
CA ARG A 107 -9.88 5.27 10.57
C ARG A 107 -10.96 4.20 10.61
N ALA A 108 -12.16 4.51 11.08
CA ALA A 108 -13.28 3.55 11.09
C ALA A 108 -13.65 3.08 9.67
N LYS A 109 -13.76 4.01 8.71
CA LYS A 109 -14.01 3.70 7.28
C LYS A 109 -12.88 2.87 6.68
N LEU A 110 -11.64 3.18 7.04
CA LEU A 110 -10.48 2.41 6.62
C LEU A 110 -10.58 0.98 7.15
N PHE A 111 -10.88 0.77 8.44
CA PHE A 111 -11.04 -0.56 9.02
C PHE A 111 -12.13 -1.40 8.36
N GLU A 112 -13.30 -0.80 8.09
CA GLU A 112 -14.38 -1.46 7.34
C GLU A 112 -13.88 -1.92 5.96
N SER A 113 -13.09 -1.08 5.30
CA SER A 113 -12.52 -1.36 3.98
C SER A 113 -11.40 -2.41 4.02
N LEU A 114 -10.74 -2.65 5.15
CA LEU A 114 -9.56 -3.51 5.26
C LEU A 114 -9.86 -5.00 5.48
N MET A 115 -11.11 -5.35 5.73
CA MET A 115 -11.54 -6.74 5.79
C MET A 115 -11.34 -7.38 4.41
N VAL A 116 -10.54 -8.46 4.35
CA VAL A 116 -10.22 -9.16 3.09
C VAL A 116 -10.59 -10.63 3.20
N PHE A 117 -11.10 -11.18 2.11
CA PHE A 117 -11.46 -12.59 1.99
C PHE A 117 -10.31 -13.41 1.40
N ASP A 118 -9.55 -12.86 0.45
CA ASP A 118 -8.42 -13.54 -0.18
C ASP A 118 -7.21 -12.62 -0.43
N LEU A 119 -6.14 -13.19 -1.02
CA LEU A 119 -4.87 -12.49 -1.29
C LEU A 119 -4.95 -11.52 -2.46
N LEU A 120 -5.86 -11.74 -3.42
CA LEU A 120 -6.06 -10.86 -4.56
C LEU A 120 -6.77 -9.58 -4.13
N GLU A 121 -7.79 -9.74 -3.30
CA GLU A 121 -8.48 -8.61 -2.68
C GLU A 121 -7.52 -7.80 -1.79
N ALA A 122 -6.68 -8.48 -1.01
CA ALA A 122 -5.66 -7.82 -0.22
C ALA A 122 -4.68 -7.00 -1.07
N GLU A 123 -4.15 -7.60 -2.15
CA GLU A 123 -3.24 -6.91 -3.09
C GLU A 123 -3.91 -5.67 -3.71
N SER A 124 -5.15 -5.83 -4.18
CA SER A 124 -5.94 -4.74 -4.75
C SER A 124 -6.17 -3.62 -3.74
N LYS A 125 -6.55 -3.95 -2.51
CA LYS A 125 -6.81 -2.97 -1.46
C LYS A 125 -5.56 -2.23 -1.00
N VAL A 126 -4.39 -2.87 -0.96
CA VAL A 126 -3.12 -2.17 -0.72
C VAL A 126 -2.93 -1.02 -1.71
N LYS A 127 -3.26 -1.25 -2.99
CA LYS A 127 -3.15 -0.24 -4.05
C LYS A 127 -4.23 0.83 -3.96
N VAL A 128 -5.51 0.44 -3.91
CA VAL A 128 -6.66 1.36 -3.91
C VAL A 128 -6.65 2.24 -2.66
N LEU A 129 -6.38 1.65 -1.50
CA LEU A 129 -6.33 2.36 -0.22
C LEU A 129 -4.97 3.01 0.03
N GLN A 130 -4.02 2.94 -0.92
CA GLN A 130 -2.68 3.54 -0.83
C GLN A 130 -2.04 3.28 0.54
N ILE A 131 -2.06 2.03 0.98
CA ILE A 131 -1.55 1.66 2.31
C ILE A 131 -0.06 2.02 2.37
N PRO A 132 0.40 2.74 3.42
CA PRO A 132 1.81 3.13 3.53
C PRO A 132 2.74 1.93 3.49
N ARG A 133 3.92 2.05 2.88
CA ARG A 133 4.89 0.94 2.81
C ARG A 133 5.53 0.66 4.17
N ALA A 134 5.93 1.72 4.88
CA ALA A 134 6.62 1.61 6.16
C ALA A 134 5.87 0.77 7.19
N SER A 135 6.57 -0.18 7.81
CA SER A 135 6.00 -1.23 8.66
C SER A 135 5.32 -0.71 9.92
N CYS A 136 5.69 0.50 10.37
CA CYS A 136 5.12 1.18 11.53
C CYS A 136 3.65 1.59 11.35
N TYR A 137 3.19 1.80 10.11
CA TYR A 137 1.77 2.03 9.83
C TYR A 137 1.01 0.71 9.71
N MET A 138 -0.20 0.67 10.28
CA MET A 138 -1.12 -0.46 10.10
C MET A 138 -0.51 -1.81 10.50
N THR A 139 0.32 -1.83 11.54
CA THR A 139 1.16 -2.97 11.94
C THR A 139 0.34 -4.26 12.10
N GLU A 140 -0.79 -4.19 12.81
CA GLU A 140 -1.66 -5.35 13.07
C GLU A 140 -2.25 -5.91 11.78
N TRP A 141 -2.73 -5.05 10.88
CA TRP A 141 -3.30 -5.47 9.61
C TRP A 141 -2.24 -6.10 8.72
N LYS A 142 -1.05 -5.48 8.60
CA LYS A 142 0.06 -6.05 7.82
C LYS A 142 0.50 -7.41 8.36
N ARG A 143 0.50 -7.60 9.69
CA ARG A 143 0.76 -8.89 10.32
C ARG A 143 -0.28 -9.95 9.94
N ILE A 144 -1.57 -9.58 9.89
CA ILE A 144 -2.64 -10.48 9.44
C ILE A 144 -2.43 -10.89 7.98
N ILE A 145 -2.08 -9.94 7.11
CA ILE A 145 -1.78 -10.23 5.70
C ILE A 145 -0.57 -11.15 5.59
N ALA A 146 0.51 -10.87 6.32
CA ALA A 146 1.71 -11.71 6.33
C ALA A 146 1.40 -13.16 6.75
N ALA A 147 0.59 -13.35 7.79
CA ALA A 147 0.15 -14.67 8.22
C ALA A 147 -0.67 -15.39 7.14
N ARG A 148 -1.57 -14.68 6.44
CA ARG A 148 -2.34 -15.26 5.32
C ARG A 148 -1.44 -15.69 4.16
N VAL A 149 -0.45 -14.87 3.80
CA VAL A 149 0.54 -15.23 2.78
C VAL A 149 1.31 -16.48 3.21
N GLU A 150 1.77 -16.55 4.46
CA GLU A 150 2.53 -17.69 4.96
C GLU A 150 1.73 -19.00 4.95
N VAL A 151 0.45 -18.94 5.34
CA VAL A 151 -0.47 -20.08 5.25
C VAL A 151 -0.59 -20.56 3.80
N PHE A 152 -0.82 -19.65 2.85
CA PHE A 152 -0.92 -20.00 1.42
C PHE A 152 0.35 -20.70 0.90
N LEU A 153 1.52 -20.17 1.27
CA LEU A 153 2.81 -20.74 0.83
C LEU A 153 3.10 -22.09 1.48
N SER A 154 2.63 -22.33 2.71
CA SER A 154 2.86 -23.58 3.45
C SER A 154 1.92 -24.71 3.01
N LEU A 155 0.68 -24.39 2.65
CA LEU A 155 -0.31 -25.38 2.16
C LEU A 155 0.10 -26.01 0.83
N SER A 156 1.01 -25.36 0.11
CA SER A 156 1.50 -25.76 -1.19
C SER A 156 2.56 -26.86 -1.18
N THR A 157 3.13 -27.16 -0.02
CA THR A 157 4.25 -28.11 0.13
C THR A 157 3.84 -29.49 0.67
N THR A 158 2.57 -29.69 1.09
CA THR A 158 2.25 -30.82 1.99
C THR A 158 0.95 -31.61 1.73
N SER A 159 0.15 -31.39 0.68
CA SER A 159 -1.02 -32.27 0.47
C SER A 159 -1.48 -32.40 -1.00
N PRO A 160 -1.74 -33.62 -1.50
CA PRO A 160 -2.40 -33.86 -2.80
C PRO A 160 -3.88 -33.45 -2.81
N GLU A 161 -4.51 -33.30 -1.65
CA GLU A 161 -5.89 -32.82 -1.54
C GLU A 161 -5.94 -31.46 -0.83
N PRO A 162 -6.54 -30.42 -1.45
CA PRO A 162 -6.72 -29.15 -0.80
C PRO A 162 -7.74 -29.27 0.32
N GLU A 163 -7.35 -28.89 1.54
CA GLU A 163 -8.27 -28.83 2.68
C GLU A 163 -9.58 -28.07 2.36
N PRO A 164 -10.69 -28.38 3.03
CA PRO A 164 -11.96 -27.67 2.85
C PRO A 164 -11.87 -26.14 3.06
N SER A 165 -10.92 -25.69 3.88
CA SER A 165 -10.55 -24.29 4.10
C SER A 165 -9.99 -23.64 2.82
N PHE A 166 -9.18 -24.37 2.05
CA PHE A 166 -8.65 -23.97 0.75
C PHE A 166 -9.75 -23.87 -0.32
N ARG A 167 -10.73 -24.77 -0.31
CA ARG A 167 -11.91 -24.63 -1.18
C ARG A 167 -12.70 -23.36 -0.87
N ARG A 168 -12.83 -22.95 0.41
CA ARG A 168 -13.48 -21.66 0.75
C ARG A 168 -12.64 -20.45 0.37
N PHE A 169 -11.32 -20.54 0.50
CA PHE A 169 -10.38 -19.48 0.10
C PHE A 169 -10.43 -19.20 -1.41
N TRP A 170 -10.79 -20.23 -2.21
CA TRP A 170 -10.99 -20.13 -3.65
C TRP A 170 -12.47 -20.18 -4.10
N ALA A 171 -13.43 -20.43 -3.21
CA ALA A 171 -14.83 -20.63 -3.60
C ALA A 171 -15.50 -19.35 -4.13
N SER A 172 -15.00 -18.18 -3.72
CA SER A 172 -15.43 -16.88 -4.25
C SER A 172 -14.84 -16.59 -5.64
N SER A 173 -13.68 -17.16 -5.97
CA SER A 173 -13.02 -17.03 -7.27
C SER A 173 -13.21 -18.30 -8.08
N SER A 174 -14.33 -18.33 -8.82
CA SER A 174 -14.78 -19.39 -9.73
C SER A 174 -13.69 -20.40 -10.12
N SER A 175 -13.94 -21.69 -9.87
CA SER A 175 -13.11 -22.85 -10.23
C SER A 175 -12.68 -22.91 -11.72
N THR A 176 -13.22 -22.01 -12.54
CA THR A 176 -12.85 -21.73 -13.92
C THR A 176 -11.63 -20.80 -14.09
N GLY A 177 -10.96 -20.33 -13.04
CA GLY A 177 -9.76 -19.48 -13.15
C GLY A 177 -10.08 -18.02 -13.49
N HIS A 178 -9.13 -17.11 -13.25
CA HIS A 178 -9.31 -15.69 -13.53
C HIS A 178 -9.18 -15.44 -15.03
N ILE A 179 -10.28 -15.09 -15.69
CA ILE A 179 -10.27 -14.64 -17.08
C ILE A 179 -9.96 -13.15 -17.08
N VAL A 180 -8.77 -12.78 -17.58
CA VAL A 180 -8.44 -11.37 -17.80
C VAL A 180 -8.54 -11.06 -19.29
N SER A 181 -9.35 -10.05 -19.63
CA SER A 181 -9.50 -9.57 -21.01
C SER A 181 -8.40 -8.57 -21.35
N LEU A 182 -7.56 -8.96 -22.31
CA LEU A 182 -6.58 -8.11 -22.99
C LEU A 182 -7.20 -7.56 -24.28
N GLY A 183 -7.98 -6.49 -24.14
CA GLY A 183 -8.63 -5.83 -25.27
C GLY A 183 -9.74 -6.65 -25.93
N LYS A 184 -10.10 -6.30 -27.18
CA LYS A 184 -11.31 -6.78 -27.86
C LYS A 184 -11.29 -8.25 -28.31
N SER A 185 -10.18 -8.98 -28.20
CA SER A 185 -10.09 -10.33 -28.82
C SER A 185 -9.21 -11.38 -28.13
N ARG A 186 -8.46 -11.06 -27.07
CA ARG A 186 -7.65 -12.07 -26.34
C ARG A 186 -8.05 -12.14 -24.87
N THR A 187 -8.53 -13.31 -24.44
CA THR A 187 -8.77 -13.66 -23.05
C THR A 187 -7.66 -14.60 -22.59
N THR A 188 -6.83 -14.15 -21.65
CA THR A 188 -5.84 -15.03 -21.04
C THR A 188 -6.43 -15.56 -19.74
N ARG A 189 -6.53 -16.90 -19.66
CA ARG A 189 -6.97 -17.60 -18.46
C ARG A 189 -5.79 -17.80 -17.52
N ILE A 190 -5.83 -17.15 -16.37
CA ILE A 190 -4.82 -17.29 -15.32
C ILE A 190 -5.32 -18.33 -14.32
N MET A 191 -4.53 -19.39 -14.12
CA MET A 191 -4.87 -20.41 -13.13
C MET A 191 -4.85 -19.79 -11.73
N PRO A 192 -5.79 -20.15 -10.84
CA PRO A 192 -5.87 -19.57 -9.51
C PRO A 192 -4.54 -19.63 -8.73
N PRO A 193 -3.80 -20.76 -8.67
CA PRO A 193 -2.51 -20.82 -7.98
C PRO A 193 -1.46 -19.82 -8.50
N VAL A 194 -1.47 -19.52 -9.80
CA VAL A 194 -0.57 -18.53 -10.41
C VAL A 194 -0.97 -17.13 -9.97
N ALA A 195 -2.26 -16.79 -10.04
CA ALA A 195 -2.79 -15.50 -9.63
C ALA A 195 -2.49 -15.20 -8.15
N ALA A 196 -2.73 -16.16 -7.25
CA ALA A 196 -2.38 -15.98 -5.84
C ALA A 196 -0.88 -15.88 -5.58
N THR A 197 -0.06 -16.62 -6.34
CA THR A 197 1.41 -16.51 -6.22
C THR A 197 1.89 -15.12 -6.63
N PHE A 198 1.36 -14.56 -7.72
CA PHE A 198 1.65 -13.17 -8.12
C PHE A 198 1.21 -12.17 -7.05
N ALA A 199 0.00 -12.33 -6.51
CA ALA A 199 -0.49 -11.50 -5.41
C ALA A 199 0.41 -11.58 -4.17
N CYS A 200 0.87 -12.78 -3.80
CA CYS A 200 1.80 -12.96 -2.68
C CYS A 200 3.11 -12.21 -2.91
N ILE A 201 3.69 -12.30 -4.11
CA ILE A 201 4.95 -11.62 -4.43
C ILE A 201 4.76 -10.10 -4.36
N SER A 202 3.68 -9.56 -4.92
CA SER A 202 3.33 -8.13 -4.84
C SER A 202 3.16 -7.66 -3.40
N LEU A 203 2.40 -8.42 -2.60
CA LEU A 203 2.21 -8.13 -1.18
C LEU A 203 3.52 -8.20 -0.40
N CYS A 204 4.36 -9.20 -0.65
CA CYS A 204 5.63 -9.34 0.03
C CYS A 204 6.59 -8.19 -0.30
N ASP A 205 6.67 -7.79 -1.57
CA ASP A 205 7.47 -6.65 -1.99
C ASP A 205 6.97 -5.35 -1.35
N ARG A 206 5.66 -5.09 -1.47
CA ARG A 206 5.07 -3.82 -1.04
C ARG A 206 5.01 -3.65 0.48
N LEU A 207 4.90 -4.75 1.23
CA LEU A 207 4.85 -4.75 2.68
C LEU A 207 6.19 -5.12 3.33
N ASN A 208 7.28 -5.22 2.54
CA ASN A 208 8.62 -5.58 3.00
C ASN A 208 8.69 -6.92 3.77
N LEU A 209 7.96 -7.95 3.31
CA LEU A 209 7.93 -9.29 3.92
C LEU A 209 9.05 -10.20 3.37
N SER A 210 10.30 -9.87 3.67
CA SER A 210 11.50 -10.48 3.05
C SER A 210 11.58 -12.01 3.17
N THR A 211 11.32 -12.57 4.35
CA THR A 211 11.34 -14.03 4.58
C THR A 211 10.29 -14.78 3.75
N THR A 212 9.16 -14.12 3.51
CA THR A 212 8.01 -14.66 2.78
C THR A 212 8.14 -14.45 1.27
N TYR A 213 8.91 -13.44 0.86
CA TYR A 213 9.24 -13.16 -0.54
C TYR A 213 10.00 -14.33 -1.18
N THR A 214 11.04 -14.86 -0.53
CA THR A 214 11.80 -16.02 -1.02
C THR A 214 10.92 -17.26 -1.17
N LYS A 215 10.05 -17.53 -0.19
CA LYS A 215 9.08 -18.64 -0.25
C LYS A 215 8.11 -18.47 -1.43
N SER A 216 7.69 -17.23 -1.71
CA SER A 216 6.81 -16.92 -2.85
C SER A 216 7.49 -17.15 -4.20
N ILE A 217 8.78 -16.82 -4.32
CA ILE A 217 9.58 -17.12 -5.52
C ILE A 217 9.73 -18.62 -5.70
N LEU A 218 10.06 -19.38 -4.65
CA LEU A 218 10.17 -20.84 -4.73
C LEU A 218 8.83 -21.46 -5.16
N LYS A 219 7.71 -20.94 -4.66
CA LYS A 219 6.39 -21.37 -5.08
C LYS A 219 6.14 -21.08 -6.55
N LEU A 220 6.55 -19.92 -7.06
CA LEU A 220 6.44 -19.61 -8.49
C LEU A 220 7.26 -20.58 -9.34
N LYS A 221 8.49 -20.92 -8.92
CA LYS A 221 9.32 -21.93 -9.59
C LYS A 221 8.65 -23.30 -9.61
N SER A 222 7.98 -23.70 -8.52
CA SER A 222 7.29 -24.99 -8.44
C SER A 222 6.07 -25.10 -9.36
N LEU A 223 5.61 -24.01 -9.98
CA LEU A 223 4.50 -24.02 -10.94
C LEU A 223 4.96 -24.36 -12.37
N ASP A 224 6.27 -24.54 -12.59
CA ASP A 224 6.88 -24.97 -13.87
C ASP A 224 6.39 -24.17 -15.08
N ILE A 225 6.31 -22.84 -14.91
CA ILE A 225 5.85 -21.93 -15.95
C ILE A 225 7.05 -21.53 -16.81
N ASN A 226 7.01 -21.85 -18.09
CA ASN A 226 8.05 -21.41 -19.02
C ASN A 226 8.12 -19.86 -19.13
N PRO A 227 9.28 -19.28 -19.51
CA PRO A 227 9.46 -17.82 -19.50
C PRO A 227 8.47 -17.04 -20.37
N GLU A 228 8.11 -17.54 -21.55
CA GLU A 228 7.16 -16.87 -22.45
C GLU A 228 5.76 -16.82 -21.85
N ARG A 229 5.33 -17.94 -21.28
CA ARG A 229 4.03 -18.05 -20.60
C ARG A 229 4.00 -17.20 -19.33
N PHE A 230 5.11 -17.08 -18.61
CA PHE A 230 5.23 -16.18 -17.47
C PHE A 230 4.96 -14.72 -17.86
N VAL A 231 5.62 -14.21 -18.92
CA VAL A 231 5.43 -12.83 -19.41
C VAL A 231 3.97 -12.57 -19.78
N GLU A 232 3.35 -13.51 -20.50
CA GLU A 232 1.95 -13.39 -20.88
C GLU A 232 1.03 -13.34 -19.65
N LEU A 233 1.22 -14.24 -18.68
CA LEU A 233 0.39 -14.31 -17.48
C LEU A 233 0.60 -13.08 -16.58
N TRP A 234 1.85 -12.62 -16.43
CA TRP A 234 2.19 -11.45 -15.62
C TRP A 234 1.59 -10.16 -16.19
N SER A 235 1.78 -9.93 -17.49
CA SER A 235 1.21 -8.77 -18.19
C SER A 235 -0.32 -8.78 -18.19
N SER A 236 -0.92 -9.97 -18.30
CA SER A 236 -2.37 -10.17 -18.18
C SER A 236 -2.85 -9.82 -16.78
N PHE A 237 -2.18 -10.32 -15.74
CA PHE A 237 -2.58 -10.13 -14.35
C PHE A 237 -2.57 -8.66 -13.94
N TYR A 238 -1.51 -7.92 -14.28
CA TYR A 238 -1.38 -6.51 -13.92
C TYR A 238 -1.95 -5.55 -14.97
N ARG A 239 -2.57 -6.06 -16.06
CA ARG A 239 -3.10 -5.29 -17.21
C ARG A 239 -2.17 -4.15 -17.65
N ILE A 240 -0.88 -4.45 -17.78
CA ILE A 240 0.14 -3.44 -18.07
C ILE A 240 0.04 -3.04 -19.55
N ARG A 241 -0.58 -1.88 -19.83
CA ARG A 241 -0.43 -1.18 -21.12
C ARG A 241 0.58 -0.04 -21.08
N THR A 242 0.94 0.42 -19.88
CA THR A 242 1.96 1.45 -19.64
C THR A 242 2.90 0.93 -18.57
N ALA A 243 4.12 0.60 -18.99
CA ALA A 243 5.20 0.10 -18.15
C ALA A 243 5.49 1.10 -17.02
N ASN A 244 5.65 0.63 -15.78
CA ASN A 244 6.76 1.03 -14.89
C ASN A 244 6.65 0.46 -13.47
N GLU A 245 5.45 0.29 -12.89
CA GLU A 245 5.33 -0.10 -11.47
C GLU A 245 5.80 -1.53 -11.16
N HIS A 246 5.56 -2.49 -12.07
CA HIS A 246 5.92 -3.90 -11.87
C HIS A 246 7.05 -4.40 -12.80
N ALA A 247 7.61 -3.53 -13.65
CA ALA A 247 8.59 -3.92 -14.66
C ALA A 247 9.95 -4.35 -14.05
N GLY A 248 10.29 -3.82 -12.87
CA GLY A 248 11.47 -4.27 -12.11
C GLY A 248 11.27 -5.66 -11.52
N MET A 249 10.10 -5.89 -10.91
CA MET A 249 9.70 -7.18 -10.35
C MET A 249 9.59 -8.25 -11.43
N GLU A 250 8.98 -7.92 -12.57
CA GLU A 250 8.91 -8.80 -13.74
C GLU A 250 10.29 -9.26 -14.19
N ARG A 251 11.23 -8.33 -14.40
CA ARG A 251 12.60 -8.66 -14.83
C ARG A 251 13.31 -9.56 -13.83
N HIS A 252 13.22 -9.24 -12.54
CA HIS A 252 13.84 -10.03 -11.47
C HIS A 252 13.27 -11.45 -11.41
N LEU A 253 11.95 -11.59 -11.44
CA LEU A 253 11.29 -12.90 -11.41
C LEU A 253 11.60 -13.72 -12.67
N LEU A 254 11.66 -13.07 -13.83
CA LEU A 254 11.94 -13.72 -15.11
C LEU A 254 13.39 -14.23 -15.18
N GLU A 255 14.35 -13.49 -14.63
CA GLU A 255 15.74 -13.97 -14.44
C GLU A 255 15.78 -15.19 -13.52
N MET A 256 15.01 -15.17 -12.42
CA MET A 256 14.90 -16.28 -11.48
C MET A 256 14.23 -17.52 -12.09
N CYS A 257 13.31 -17.36 -13.05
CA CYS A 257 12.72 -18.46 -13.81
C CYS A 257 13.65 -19.02 -14.90
N LYS A 258 14.65 -18.24 -15.35
CA LYS A 258 15.62 -18.65 -16.39
C LYS A 258 16.84 -19.40 -15.86
N SER A 259 17.15 -19.29 -14.57
CA SER A 259 18.36 -19.85 -13.95
C SER A 259 18.30 -21.39 -13.76
N ILE A 260 17.89 -22.13 -14.78
CA ILE A 260 17.81 -23.61 -14.83
C ILE A 260 19.12 -24.15 -15.41
#